data_AF-A0A497FC90-F1
#
_entry.id   AF-A0A497FC90-F1
#
_cell.length_a   1.000
_cell.length_b   1.000
_cell.length_c   1.000
_cell.angle_alpha   90.00
_cell.angle_beta   90.00
_cell.angle_gamma   90.00
#
_symmetry.space_group_name_H-M   'P 1'
#
loop_
_entity.id
_entity.type
_entity.pdbx_description
1 polymer ?
#
loop_
_entity_poly.entity_id
_entity_poly.type
_entity_poly.pdbx_seq_one_letter_code
_entity_poly.pdbx_strand_id
1 'polypeptide(L)'
;MNRYLVRAVKAVKWEEYATKHPHFVCEDTVPKLLEELLKYLNKLNKPFSIIDLGCGDETTLYALHNRGLLENASKVVGVDISKERIKRMKTFCPFAKGIIGDVCNLKQIPDNSFGEIISKPSNRAFRFDIVEHEFSRLVTEGRST
;
A
#
# COMPACT_ATOMS: atom_id res chain seq x y z
N MET A 1 -0.45 35.58 -20.55
CA MET A 1 0.33 34.37 -20.22
C MET A 1 -0.54 33.45 -19.36
N ASN A 2 -0.90 32.27 -19.88
CA ASN A 2 -2.07 31.50 -19.46
C ASN A 2 -1.76 30.60 -18.23
N ARG A 3 -2.55 30.75 -17.15
CA ARG A 3 -2.38 30.09 -15.83
C ARG A 3 -2.52 28.56 -15.89
N TYR A 4 -2.94 28.01 -17.02
CA TYR A 4 -3.12 26.58 -17.28
C TYR A 4 -1.82 25.83 -17.63
N LEU A 5 -0.78 26.52 -18.12
CA LEU A 5 0.48 25.87 -18.54
C LEU A 5 1.39 25.45 -17.37
N VAL A 6 1.26 26.08 -16.20
CA VAL A 6 2.15 25.83 -15.05
C VAL A 6 1.83 24.51 -14.33
N ARG A 7 0.62 23.95 -14.49
CA ARG A 7 0.22 22.67 -13.87
C ARG A 7 0.67 21.44 -14.66
N ALA A 8 0.81 21.53 -15.98
CA ALA A 8 1.14 20.38 -16.83
C ALA A 8 2.60 19.91 -16.72
N VAL A 9 3.51 20.76 -16.23
CA VAL A 9 4.96 20.49 -16.25
C VAL A 9 5.42 19.55 -15.12
N LYS A 10 4.66 19.38 -14.04
CA LYS A 10 5.05 18.52 -12.90
C LYS A 10 4.71 17.04 -13.07
N ALA A 11 3.66 16.70 -13.83
CA ALA A 11 3.28 15.30 -14.07
C ALA A 11 4.29 14.54 -14.95
N VAL A 12 5.01 15.26 -15.81
CA VAL A 12 5.91 14.69 -16.84
C VAL A 12 7.16 14.03 -16.23
N LYS A 13 7.64 14.44 -15.05
CA LYS A 13 8.85 13.85 -14.44
C LYS A 13 8.61 12.46 -13.82
N TRP A 14 7.43 12.21 -13.26
CA TRP A 14 7.14 10.96 -12.54
C TRP A 14 6.81 9.80 -13.47
N GLU A 15 6.02 10.04 -14.51
CA GLU A 15 5.64 8.99 -15.46
C GLU A 15 6.82 8.56 -16.35
N GLU A 16 7.69 9.51 -16.71
CA GLU A 16 8.93 9.20 -17.44
C GLU A 16 9.86 8.32 -16.60
N TYR A 17 10.05 8.64 -15.31
CA TYR A 17 10.81 7.80 -14.38
C TYR A 17 10.14 6.43 -14.21
N ALA A 18 8.82 6.38 -14.01
CA ALA A 18 8.07 5.14 -13.82
C ALA A 18 8.14 4.22 -15.05
N THR A 19 8.20 4.79 -16.25
CA THR A 19 8.35 4.02 -17.49
C THR A 19 9.76 3.45 -17.62
N LYS A 20 10.79 4.23 -17.28
CA LYS A 20 12.21 3.83 -17.40
C LYS A 20 12.67 2.87 -16.30
N HIS A 21 12.01 2.90 -15.13
CA HIS A 21 12.39 2.12 -13.96
C HIS A 21 11.20 1.29 -13.44
N PRO A 22 10.83 0.21 -14.14
CA PRO A 22 9.86 -0.76 -13.63
C PRO A 22 10.48 -1.52 -12.44
N HIS A 23 9.71 -1.69 -11.37
CA HIS A 23 10.05 -2.61 -10.30
C HIS A 23 9.46 -3.97 -10.62
N PHE A 24 10.32 -4.99 -10.67
CA PHE A 24 9.87 -6.35 -10.82
C PHE A 24 9.45 -6.91 -9.47
N VAL A 25 8.42 -7.76 -9.51
CA VAL A 25 7.92 -8.51 -8.37
C VAL A 25 9.07 -9.27 -7.70
N CYS A 26 9.29 -9.00 -6.42
CA CYS A 26 10.27 -9.69 -5.59
C CYS A 26 9.55 -10.24 -4.35
N GLU A 27 9.44 -11.56 -4.26
CA GLU A 27 8.69 -12.22 -3.19
C GLU A 27 9.39 -12.13 -1.83
N ASP A 28 10.67 -11.79 -1.79
CA ASP A 28 11.48 -11.68 -0.57
C ASP A 28 11.31 -10.35 0.19
N THR A 29 10.38 -9.49 -0.24
CA THR A 29 10.27 -8.10 0.24
C THR A 29 9.24 -7.88 1.35
N VAL A 30 8.63 -8.94 1.91
CA VAL A 30 7.63 -8.78 2.99
C VAL A 30 8.34 -8.54 4.35
N PRO A 31 8.09 -7.40 5.03
CA PRO A 31 8.63 -7.18 6.37
C PRO A 31 8.10 -8.22 7.36
N LYS A 32 9.01 -8.83 8.16
CA LYS A 32 8.66 -9.90 9.11
C LYS A 32 7.54 -9.53 10.09
N LEU A 33 7.56 -8.30 10.61
CA LEU A 33 6.51 -7.81 11.52
C LEU A 33 5.13 -7.76 10.85
N LEU A 34 5.07 -7.31 9.59
CA LEU A 34 3.83 -7.29 8.81
C LEU A 34 3.32 -8.71 8.58
N GLU A 35 4.21 -9.64 8.23
CA GLU A 35 3.87 -11.05 8.07
C GLU A 35 3.32 -11.66 9.37
N GLU A 36 3.97 -11.43 10.51
CA GLU A 36 3.53 -11.92 11.82
C GLU A 36 2.16 -11.33 12.22
N LEU A 37 1.95 -10.04 12.00
CA LEU A 37 0.66 -9.39 12.23
C LEU A 37 -0.46 -10.01 11.39
N LEU A 38 -0.25 -10.17 10.09
CA LEU A 38 -1.27 -10.74 9.20
C LEU A 38 -1.57 -12.21 9.53
N LYS A 39 -0.55 -13.01 9.85
CA LYS A 39 -0.76 -14.37 10.36
C LYS A 39 -1.59 -14.41 11.64
N TYR A 40 -1.33 -13.49 12.57
CA TYR A 40 -2.08 -13.39 13.80
C TYR A 40 -3.55 -13.03 13.54
N LEU A 41 -3.82 -12.03 12.69
CA LEU A 41 -5.18 -11.65 12.30
C LEU A 41 -5.92 -12.80 11.58
N ASN A 42 -5.23 -13.53 10.70
CA ASN A 42 -5.78 -14.70 10.03
C ASN A 42 -6.14 -15.80 11.04
N LYS A 43 -5.26 -16.09 12.01
CA LYS A 43 -5.51 -17.07 13.06
C LYS A 43 -6.72 -16.71 13.93
N LEU A 44 -6.95 -15.42 14.19
CA LEU A 44 -8.11 -14.92 14.92
C LEU A 44 -9.39 -14.90 14.08
N ASN A 45 -9.32 -15.24 12.78
CA ASN A 45 -10.39 -15.05 11.82
C ASN A 45 -10.92 -13.59 11.80
N LYS A 46 -10.04 -12.62 12.08
CA LYS A 46 -10.38 -11.21 12.19
C LYS A 46 -10.26 -10.56 10.80
N PRO A 47 -11.34 -9.99 10.23
CA PRO A 47 -11.25 -9.29 8.96
C PRO A 47 -10.45 -8.00 9.10
N PHE A 48 -9.67 -7.64 8.07
CA PHE A 48 -8.86 -6.42 8.05
C PHE A 48 -8.86 -5.77 6.67
N SER A 49 -8.42 -4.51 6.59
CA SER A 49 -8.32 -3.78 5.32
C SER A 49 -6.92 -3.19 5.16
N ILE A 50 -6.20 -3.57 4.11
CA ILE A 50 -4.84 -3.11 3.87
C ILE A 50 -4.78 -2.04 2.77
N ILE A 51 -3.91 -1.05 2.98
CA ILE A 51 -3.59 -0.02 1.99
C ILE A 51 -2.07 0.15 1.85
N ASP A 52 -1.56 0.06 0.64
CA ASP A 52 -0.17 0.33 0.28
C ASP A 52 -0.05 1.75 -0.27
N LEU A 53 0.68 2.62 0.42
CA LEU A 53 0.85 4.03 0.06
C LEU A 53 2.18 4.22 -0.66
N GLY A 54 2.19 4.66 -1.91
CA GLY A 54 3.38 4.78 -2.75
C GLY A 54 3.85 3.42 -3.23
N CYS A 55 2.88 2.64 -3.68
CA CYS A 55 2.98 1.21 -3.85
C CYS A 55 3.73 0.77 -5.12
N GLY A 56 3.96 1.72 -6.03
CA GLY A 56 4.63 1.48 -7.29
C GLY A 56 3.97 0.38 -8.12
N ASP A 57 4.78 -0.59 -8.56
CA ASP A 57 4.33 -1.72 -9.38
C ASP A 57 3.77 -2.88 -8.54
N GLU A 58 3.69 -2.71 -7.21
CA GLU A 58 3.15 -3.63 -6.21
C GLU A 58 3.90 -4.96 -6.01
N THR A 59 5.18 -4.90 -5.64
CA THR A 59 5.93 -6.09 -5.25
C THR A 59 5.45 -6.68 -3.92
N THR A 60 5.06 -5.83 -2.98
CA THR A 60 4.68 -6.23 -1.61
C THR A 60 3.29 -6.84 -1.56
N LEU A 61 2.26 -6.22 -2.17
CA LEU A 61 0.92 -6.81 -2.21
C LEU A 61 0.89 -8.15 -2.94
N TYR A 62 1.64 -8.28 -4.03
CA TYR A 62 1.80 -9.56 -4.72
C TYR A 62 2.42 -10.62 -3.81
N ALA A 63 3.51 -10.30 -3.11
CA ALA A 63 4.18 -11.23 -2.20
C ALA A 63 3.27 -11.64 -1.03
N LEU A 64 2.49 -10.70 -0.47
CA LEU A 64 1.51 -11.00 0.57
C LEU A 64 0.41 -11.95 0.08
N HIS A 65 -0.10 -11.72 -1.13
CA HIS A 65 -1.11 -12.59 -1.74
C HIS A 65 -0.58 -14.01 -1.99
N ASN A 66 0.61 -14.13 -2.61
CA ASN A 66 1.21 -15.43 -2.90
C ASN A 66 1.54 -16.25 -1.65
N ARG A 67 1.79 -15.57 -0.51
CA ARG A 67 2.01 -16.21 0.79
C ARG A 67 0.70 -16.56 1.52
N GLY A 68 -0.48 -16.31 0.93
CA GLY A 68 -1.78 -16.55 1.58
C GLY A 68 -2.07 -15.60 2.74
N LEU A 69 -1.38 -14.46 2.83
CA LEU A 69 -1.50 -13.56 3.99
C LEU A 69 -2.70 -12.62 3.90
N LEU A 70 -3.36 -12.54 2.73
CA LEU A 70 -4.50 -11.65 2.48
C LEU A 70 -5.86 -12.37 2.54
N GLU A 71 -5.93 -13.60 3.06
CA GLU A 71 -7.16 -14.41 3.10
C GLU A 71 -8.34 -13.70 3.79
N ASN A 72 -8.10 -13.06 4.94
CA ASN A 72 -9.12 -12.31 5.68
C ASN A 72 -9.14 -10.81 5.33
N ALA A 73 -8.45 -10.40 4.27
CA ALA A 73 -8.49 -9.02 3.82
C ALA A 73 -9.86 -8.72 3.19
N SER A 74 -10.66 -7.88 3.85
CA SER A 74 -11.92 -7.38 3.30
C SER A 74 -11.71 -6.36 2.18
N LYS A 75 -10.52 -5.76 2.13
CA LYS A 75 -10.16 -4.74 1.16
C LYS A 75 -8.64 -4.64 1.03
N VAL A 76 -8.17 -4.58 -0.22
CA VAL A 76 -6.76 -4.41 -0.58
C VAL A 76 -6.65 -3.23 -1.53
N VAL A 77 -5.88 -2.21 -1.18
CA VAL A 77 -5.73 -0.98 -1.99
C VAL A 77 -4.28 -0.61 -2.18
N GLY A 78 -3.91 -0.26 -3.41
CA GLY A 78 -2.63 0.35 -3.75
C GLY A 78 -2.84 1.80 -4.13
N VAL A 79 -2.01 2.70 -3.63
CA VAL A 79 -2.01 4.13 -3.99
C VAL A 79 -0.65 4.52 -4.52
N ASP A 80 -0.58 5.11 -5.71
CA ASP A 80 0.67 5.68 -6.23
C ASP A 80 0.37 6.93 -7.06
N ILE A 81 1.33 7.86 -7.10
CA ILE A 81 1.18 9.07 -7.90
C ILE A 81 1.27 8.78 -9.41
N SER A 82 1.96 7.70 -9.79
CA SER A 82 2.12 7.30 -11.19
C SER A 82 0.98 6.41 -11.67
N LYS A 83 0.33 6.87 -12.73
CA LYS A 83 -0.68 6.12 -13.46
C LYS A 83 -0.10 4.86 -14.10
N GLU A 84 1.11 4.91 -14.65
CA GLU A 84 1.73 3.73 -15.28
C GLU A 84 2.06 2.64 -14.25
N ARG A 85 2.51 3.03 -13.04
CA ARG A 85 2.73 2.11 -11.93
C ARG A 85 1.43 1.43 -11.50
N ILE A 86 0.37 2.19 -11.27
CA ILE A 86 -0.96 1.64 -10.97
C ILE A 86 -1.49 0.73 -12.10
N LYS A 87 -1.24 1.08 -13.36
CA LYS A 87 -1.64 0.26 -14.49
C LYS A 87 -0.92 -1.09 -14.49
N ARG A 88 0.40 -1.12 -14.24
CA ARG A 88 1.19 -2.36 -14.17
C ARG A 88 0.83 -3.19 -12.94
N MET A 89 0.69 -2.55 -11.79
CA MET A 89 0.17 -3.15 -10.56
C MET A 89 -1.09 -3.98 -10.85
N LYS A 90 -2.07 -3.43 -11.59
CA LYS A 90 -3.36 -4.11 -11.83
C LYS A 90 -3.21 -5.39 -12.65
N THR A 91 -2.13 -5.52 -13.42
CA THR A 91 -1.80 -6.76 -14.14
C THR A 91 -1.35 -7.86 -13.20
N PHE A 92 -0.58 -7.52 -12.15
CA PHE A 92 -0.01 -8.50 -11.21
C PHE A 92 -0.89 -8.73 -9.97
N CYS A 93 -1.59 -7.69 -9.53
CA CYS A 93 -2.45 -7.68 -8.34
C CYS A 93 -3.90 -7.34 -8.73
N PRO A 94 -4.60 -8.18 -9.53
CA PRO A 94 -5.99 -7.90 -9.92
C PRO A 94 -6.96 -7.94 -8.73
N PHE A 95 -6.56 -8.54 -7.60
CA PHE A 95 -7.28 -8.54 -6.33
C PHE A 95 -7.23 -7.19 -5.59
N ALA A 96 -6.30 -6.28 -5.96
CA ALA A 96 -6.11 -5.00 -5.32
C ALA A 96 -6.73 -3.85 -6.13
N LYS A 97 -7.40 -2.92 -5.44
CA LYS A 97 -7.88 -1.67 -6.07
C LYS A 97 -6.74 -0.66 -6.16
N GLY A 98 -6.38 -0.25 -7.37
CA GLY A 98 -5.40 0.81 -7.61
C GLY A 98 -6.02 2.22 -7.63
N ILE A 99 -5.47 3.14 -6.84
CA ILE A 99 -5.84 4.55 -6.77
C ILE A 99 -4.64 5.39 -7.22
N ILE A 100 -4.87 6.32 -8.14
CA ILE A 100 -3.85 7.30 -8.55
C ILE A 100 -3.97 8.50 -7.62
N GLY A 101 -2.93 8.79 -6.84
CA GLY A 101 -3.00 9.87 -5.84
C GLY A 101 -1.67 10.19 -5.17
N ASP A 102 -1.59 11.41 -4.65
CA ASP A 102 -0.45 11.85 -3.83
C ASP A 102 -0.66 11.38 -2.39
N VAL A 103 0.23 10.54 -1.87
CA VAL A 103 0.16 10.02 -0.50
C VAL A 103 0.41 11.10 0.56
N CYS A 104 0.94 12.27 0.18
CA CYS A 104 1.05 13.43 1.07
C CYS A 104 -0.29 14.16 1.26
N ASN A 105 -1.31 13.81 0.46
CA ASN A 105 -2.65 14.39 0.53
C ASN A 105 -3.66 13.25 0.42
N LEU A 106 -4.12 12.69 1.54
CA LEU A 106 -4.95 11.48 1.54
C LEU A 106 -6.46 11.73 1.32
N LYS A 107 -6.88 12.92 0.90
CA LYS A 107 -8.31 13.26 0.69
C LYS A 107 -9.04 12.34 -0.29
N GLN A 108 -8.31 11.66 -1.18
CA GLN A 108 -8.85 10.68 -2.13
C GLN A 108 -9.09 9.30 -1.51
N ILE A 109 -8.60 9.05 -0.30
CA ILE A 109 -8.85 7.83 0.47
C ILE A 109 -10.05 8.14 1.37
N PRO A 110 -11.14 7.38 1.31
CA PRO A 110 -12.29 7.64 2.18
C PRO A 110 -11.89 7.37 3.63
N ASP A 111 -11.91 8.44 4.45
CA ASP A 111 -11.37 8.53 5.82
C ASP A 111 -11.77 7.38 6.76
N ASN A 112 -12.95 6.78 6.56
CA ASN A 112 -13.53 5.81 7.49
C ASN A 112 -13.68 4.39 6.91
N SER A 113 -13.00 4.09 5.79
CA SER A 113 -13.22 2.84 5.04
C SER A 113 -12.09 1.82 5.13
N PHE A 114 -11.07 2.07 5.97
CA PHE A 114 -9.97 1.17 6.24
C PHE A 114 -9.80 1.05 7.75
N GLY A 115 -10.04 -0.14 8.28
CA GLY A 115 -9.78 -0.47 9.68
C GLY A 115 -8.43 -1.14 9.86
N GLU A 116 -7.33 -0.48 9.47
CA GLU A 116 -5.93 -0.87 9.77
C GLU A 116 -5.19 -1.79 8.78
N ILE A 117 -4.06 -1.24 8.32
CA ILE A 117 -2.70 -1.74 8.03
C ILE A 117 -2.20 -0.94 6.83
N ILE A 118 -1.25 -0.04 7.06
CA ILE A 118 -0.69 0.84 6.03
C ILE A 118 0.72 0.32 5.69
N SER A 119 0.93 -0.19 4.48
CA SER A 119 2.26 -0.48 3.95
C SER A 119 2.85 0.74 3.23
N LYS A 120 4.18 0.83 3.30
CA LYS A 120 4.99 2.01 3.07
C LYS A 120 5.15 2.42 1.60
N PRO A 121 5.52 3.70 1.35
CA PRO A 121 6.17 4.05 0.10
C PRO A 121 7.60 3.52 0.14
N SER A 122 8.03 2.88 -0.94
CA SER A 122 9.40 2.38 -1.13
C SER A 122 10.48 3.49 -1.16
N ASN A 123 10.12 4.76 -0.93
CA ASN A 123 11.03 5.87 -0.72
C ASN A 123 11.38 6.06 0.76
N ARG A 124 12.68 6.09 1.04
CA ARG A 124 13.40 6.13 2.33
C ARG A 124 13.03 7.28 3.30
N ALA A 125 12.01 8.08 3.03
CA ALA A 125 11.70 9.33 3.73
C ALA A 125 10.45 9.29 4.65
N PHE A 126 9.63 8.24 4.59
CA PHE A 126 8.40 8.16 5.41
C PHE A 126 8.49 7.03 6.45
N ARG A 127 8.17 7.41 7.70
CA ARG A 127 8.44 6.71 8.97
C ARG A 127 7.59 5.45 9.16
N PHE A 128 8.06 4.55 10.03
CA PHE A 128 7.60 3.17 10.28
C PHE A 128 6.36 3.06 11.18
N ASP A 129 5.66 4.15 11.45
CA ASP A 129 4.91 4.29 12.71
C ASP A 129 3.55 3.55 12.74
N ILE A 130 2.95 3.20 11.61
CA ILE A 130 1.57 2.68 11.57
C ILE A 130 1.47 1.19 11.87
N VAL A 131 2.37 0.35 11.32
CA VAL A 131 2.35 -1.10 11.56
C VAL A 131 2.71 -1.41 13.03
N GLU A 132 3.67 -0.68 13.60
CA GLU A 132 4.05 -0.83 15.01
C GLU A 132 2.97 -0.33 15.96
N HIS A 133 2.30 0.78 15.64
CA HIS A 133 1.18 1.29 16.45
C HIS A 133 0.04 0.29 16.52
N GLU A 134 -0.37 -0.30 15.39
CA GLU A 134 -1.46 -1.27 15.37
C GLU A 134 -1.08 -2.61 16.00
N PHE A 135 0.13 -3.09 15.75
CA PHE A 135 0.62 -4.27 16.45
C PHE A 135 0.64 -4.04 17.97
N SER A 136 1.09 -2.86 18.42
CA SER A 136 1.11 -2.50 19.83
C SER A 136 -0.31 -2.43 20.41
N ARG A 137 -1.25 -1.79 19.71
CA ARG A 137 -2.65 -1.68 20.12
C ARG A 137 -3.29 -3.06 20.31
N LEU A 138 -3.12 -3.95 19.33
CA LEU A 138 -3.66 -5.32 19.35
C LEU A 138 -3.04 -6.17 20.47
N VAL A 139 -1.74 -6.02 20.72
CA VAL A 139 -1.06 -6.70 21.84
C VAL A 139 -1.56 -6.20 23.19
N THR A 140 -1.88 -4.92 23.35
CA THR A 140 -2.51 -4.39 24.58
C THR A 140 -3.95 -4.84 24.76
N GLU A 141 -4.75 -4.89 23.69
CA GLU A 141 -6.14 -5.35 23.75
C GLU A 141 -6.22 -6.85 24.10
N GLY A 142 -5.34 -7.68 23.52
CA GLY A 142 -5.26 -9.11 23.82
C GLY A 142 -4.70 -9.48 25.20
N ARG A 143 -4.21 -8.51 25.99
CA ARG A 143 -3.82 -8.69 27.41
C ARG A 143 -4.92 -8.28 28.39
N SER A 144 -6.02 -7.71 27.91
CA SER A 144 -7.14 -7.22 28.74
C SER A 144 -8.30 -8.22 28.84
N THR A 145 -8.10 -9.46 28.40
CA THR A 145 -9.00 -10.62 28.52
C THR A 145 -8.33 -11.71 29.31
#